data_AF-A0A099F3E5-F1
#
_entry.id   AF-A0A099F3E5-F1
#
_cell.length_a   1.000
_cell.length_b   1.000
_cell.length_c   1.000
_cell.angle_alpha   90.00
_cell.angle_beta   90.00
_cell.angle_gamma   90.00
#
_symmetry.space_group_name_H-M   'P 1'
#
loop_
_entity.id
_entity.type
_entity.pdbx_description
1 polymer ?
#
loop_
_entity_poly.entity_id
_entity_poly.type
_entity_poly.pdbx_seq_one_letter_code
_entity_poly.pdbx_strand_id
1 'polypeptide(L)'
;MELIVGTRRIAAAAIHPIPGGVEAELRGDAVLPLLDATFHGAGRVEILGGGMDRRPMDVAGIEMRGASTLVTLLCAGEAAALH
;
A
#
# COMPACT_ATOMS: atom_id res chain seq x y z
N MET A 1 2.96 9.64 -5.27
CA MET A 1 2.11 8.89 -4.31
C MET A 1 3.02 8.01 -3.50
N GLU A 2 2.71 7.79 -2.24
CA GLU A 2 3.45 6.89 -1.35
C GLU A 2 2.50 5.95 -0.63
N LEU A 3 3.03 4.88 -0.06
CA LEU A 3 2.28 4.03 0.85
C LEU A 3 2.60 4.43 2.28
N ILE A 4 1.57 4.49 3.13
CA ILE A 4 1.72 4.54 4.58
C ILE A 4 1.36 3.15 5.10
N VAL A 5 2.25 2.58 5.91
CA VAL A 5 2.02 1.31 6.58
C VAL A 5 2.24 1.53 8.08
N GLY A 6 1.14 1.53 8.83
CA GLY A 6 1.14 1.98 10.22
C GLY A 6 1.61 3.45 10.32
N THR A 7 2.78 3.67 10.92
CA THR A 7 3.40 5.00 11.05
C THR A 7 4.53 5.25 10.05
N ARG A 8 4.82 4.28 9.17
CA ARG A 8 5.97 4.32 8.25
C ARG A 8 5.51 4.75 6.87
N ARG A 9 6.22 5.71 6.27
CA ARG A 9 6.09 6.04 4.85
C ARG A 9 7.01 5.13 4.05
N ILE A 10 6.45 4.44 3.07
CA ILE A 10 7.14 3.54 2.17
C ILE A 10 7.11 4.17 0.77
N ALA A 11 8.30 4.41 0.23
CA ALA A 11 8.47 4.79 -1.16
C ALA A 11 8.40 3.53 -2.02
N ALA A 12 7.31 3.37 -2.77
CA ALA A 12 7.23 2.37 -3.82
C ALA A 12 8.09 2.80 -5.02
N ALA A 13 8.66 1.84 -5.74
CA ALA A 13 9.38 2.08 -6.98
C ALA A 13 8.44 2.60 -8.08
N ALA A 14 7.20 2.10 -8.09
CA ALA A 14 6.13 2.57 -8.96
C ALA A 14 4.77 2.37 -8.28
N ILE A 15 3.80 3.23 -8.62
CA ILE A 15 2.40 3.09 -8.22
C ILE A 15 1.52 3.36 -9.45
N HIS A 16 0.65 2.41 -9.76
CA HIS A 16 -0.28 2.47 -10.88
C HIS A 16 -1.72 2.37 -10.37
N PRO A 17 -2.59 3.35 -10.67
CA PRO A 17 -4.01 3.21 -10.37
C PRO A 17 -4.63 2.05 -11.16
N ILE A 18 -5.50 1.31 -10.48
CA ILE A 18 -6.35 0.26 -11.09
C ILE A 18 -7.81 0.51 -10.67
N PRO A 19 -8.80 -0.14 -11.32
CA PRO A 19 -10.17 -0.07 -10.84
C PRO A 19 -10.27 -0.51 -9.38
N GLY A 20 -10.72 0.40 -8.51
CA GLY A 20 -10.92 0.12 -7.09
C GLY A 20 -9.66 0.22 -6.21
N GLY A 21 -8.49 0.60 -6.73
CA GLY A 21 -7.29 0.73 -5.91
C GLY A 21 -6.00 1.06 -6.67
N VAL A 22 -4.88 0.47 -6.24
CA VAL A 22 -3.57 0.63 -6.89
C VAL A 22 -2.80 -0.68 -6.95
N GLU A 23 -1.88 -0.75 -7.90
CA GLU A 23 -0.76 -1.68 -7.87
C GLU A 23 0.51 -0.90 -7.50
N ALA A 24 1.25 -1.40 -6.52
CA ALA A 24 2.51 -0.81 -6.08
C ALA A 24 3.65 -1.81 -6.28
N GLU A 25 4.73 -1.36 -6.92
CA GLU A 25 5.96 -2.13 -7.01
C GLU A 25 6.90 -1.74 -5.86
N LEU A 26 7.24 -2.71 -5.01
CA LEU A 26 8.15 -2.56 -3.89
C LEU A 26 9.47 -3.29 -4.16
N ARG A 27 10.55 -2.75 -3.59
CA ARG A 27 11.90 -3.32 -3.69
C ARG A 27 12.64 -3.18 -2.38
N GLY A 28 13.48 -4.17 -2.05
CA GLY A 28 14.33 -4.15 -0.86
C GLY A 28 13.55 -3.92 0.44
N ASP A 29 14.03 -2.98 1.26
CA ASP A 29 13.50 -2.72 2.60
C ASP A 29 12.05 -2.21 2.63
N ALA A 30 11.52 -1.77 1.49
CA ALA A 30 10.12 -1.37 1.36
C ALA A 30 9.14 -2.54 1.52
N VAL A 31 9.59 -3.78 1.30
CA VAL A 31 8.73 -4.97 1.30
C VAL A 31 8.37 -5.41 2.73
N LEU A 32 9.33 -5.40 3.65
CA LEU A 32 9.15 -5.98 4.99
C LEU A 32 8.02 -5.32 5.80
N PRO A 33 7.91 -3.98 5.90
CA PRO A 33 6.86 -3.37 6.70
C PRO A 33 5.46 -3.69 6.17
N LEU A 34 5.31 -3.84 4.85
CA LEU A 34 4.05 -4.26 4.24
C LEU A 34 3.70 -5.70 4.64
N LEU A 35 4.66 -6.63 4.56
CA LEU A 35 4.44 -8.02 4.95
C LEU A 35 4.06 -8.12 6.44
N ASP A 36 4.73 -7.35 7.30
CA ASP A 36 4.39 -7.30 8.73
C ASP A 36 2.97 -6.78 8.97
N ALA A 37 2.57 -5.70 8.29
CA ALA A 37 1.21 -5.18 8.40
C ALA A 37 0.16 -6.16 7.88
N THR A 38 0.45 -6.85 6.77
CA THR A 38 -0.47 -7.79 6.12
C THR A 38 -0.67 -9.06 6.94
N PHE A 39 0.43 -9.67 7.39
CA PHE A 39 0.39 -11.02 7.99
C PHE A 39 0.35 -11.02 9.51
N HIS A 40 0.91 -9.99 10.15
CA HIS A 40 0.94 -9.87 11.61
C HIS A 40 -0.04 -8.81 12.14
N GLY A 41 -0.83 -8.17 11.27
CA GLY A 41 -1.77 -7.11 11.66
C GLY A 41 -1.07 -5.86 12.21
N ALA A 42 0.23 -5.66 11.89
CA ALA A 42 1.08 -4.63 12.48
C ALA A 42 0.80 -3.19 11.99
N GLY A 43 -0.33 -2.94 11.33
CA GLY A 43 -0.72 -1.59 10.92
C GLY A 43 -1.74 -1.56 9.78
N ARG A 44 -2.32 -0.39 9.57
CA ARG A 44 -3.18 -0.09 8.42
C ARG A 44 -2.33 0.30 7.21
N VAL A 45 -2.74 -0.09 6.02
CA VAL A 45 -2.15 0.39 4.76
C VAL A 45 -3.00 1.54 4.24
N GLU A 46 -2.36 2.66 3.89
CA GLU A 46 -3.01 3.84 3.33
C GLU A 46 -2.20 4.40 2.16
N ILE A 47 -2.85 5.12 1.24
CA ILE A 47 -2.17 5.86 0.17
C ILE A 47 -1.97 7.32 0.59
N LEU A 48 -0.81 7.88 0.34
CA LEU A 48 -0.55 9.31 0.49
C LEU A 48 -0.42 9.97 -0.89
N GLY A 49 -1.26 10.99 -1.11
CA GLY A 49 -1.33 11.83 -2.29
C GLY A 49 -2.35 11.40 -3.35
N GLY A 50 -2.72 12.34 -4.22
CA GLY A 50 -3.65 12.15 -5.33
C GLY A 50 -5.09 11.84 -4.91
N GLY A 51 -5.89 11.25 -5.81
CA GLY A 51 -7.34 11.05 -5.60
C GLY A 51 -7.72 9.98 -4.56
N MET A 52 -6.74 9.29 -3.99
CA MET A 52 -6.92 8.27 -2.95
C MET A 52 -6.17 8.65 -1.67
N ASP A 53 -5.95 9.96 -1.45
CA ASP A 53 -5.19 10.43 -0.30
C ASP A 53 -5.82 9.98 1.03
N ARG A 54 -4.98 9.42 1.90
CA ARG A 54 -5.29 8.78 3.18
C ARG A 54 -6.40 7.73 3.09
N ARG A 55 -6.58 7.13 1.90
CA ARG A 55 -7.59 6.11 1.72
C ARG A 55 -7.11 4.79 2.33
N PRO A 56 -7.95 4.12 3.14
CA PRO A 56 -7.65 2.80 3.70
C PRO A 56 -7.56 1.76 2.58
N MET A 57 -6.53 0.91 2.64
CA MET A 57 -6.28 -0.12 1.66
C MET A 57 -6.16 -1.50 2.29
N ASP A 58 -6.74 -2.50 1.63
CA ASP A 58 -6.53 -3.92 1.90
C ASP A 58 -5.54 -4.50 0.89
N VAL A 59 -4.63 -5.35 1.38
CA VAL A 59 -3.72 -6.11 0.52
C VAL A 59 -4.47 -7.30 -0.07
N ALA A 60 -4.78 -7.20 -1.37
CA ALA A 60 -5.53 -8.21 -2.10
C ALA A 60 -4.62 -9.25 -2.78
N GLY A 61 -3.36 -8.87 -3.06
CA GLY A 61 -2.40 -9.75 -3.71
C GLY A 61 -0.97 -9.29 -3.50
N ILE A 62 -0.07 -10.25 -3.39
CA ILE A 62 1.39 -10.04 -3.34
C ILE A 62 2.01 -11.02 -4.32
N GLU A 63 2.76 -10.49 -5.28
CA GLU A 63 3.51 -11.28 -6.25
C GLU A 63 4.99 -10.91 -6.21
N MET A 64 5.85 -11.88 -5.93
CA MET A 64 7.30 -11.68 -5.85
C MET A 64 7.97 -12.12 -7.15
N ARG A 65 8.67 -11.19 -7.81
CA ARG A 65 9.36 -11.40 -9.08
C ARG A 65 10.82 -10.95 -8.98
N GLY A 66 11.72 -11.89 -8.70
CA GLY A 66 13.14 -11.60 -8.58
C GLY A 66 13.42 -10.50 -7.55
N ALA A 67 13.92 -9.34 -8.01
CA ALA A 67 14.23 -8.18 -7.16
C ALA A 67 13.04 -7.23 -6.90
N SER A 68 11.84 -7.58 -7.35
CA SER A 68 10.63 -6.75 -7.25
C SER A 68 9.48 -7.51 -6.59
N THR A 69 8.60 -6.77 -5.92
CA THR A 69 7.36 -7.31 -5.34
C THR A 69 6.22 -6.42 -5.79
N LEU A 70 5.30 -6.96 -6.59
CA LEU A 70 4.08 -6.30 -7.00
C LEU A 70 3.00 -6.54 -5.95
N VAL A 71 2.38 -5.47 -5.49
CA VAL A 71 1.36 -5.51 -4.43
C VAL A 71 0.09 -4.91 -4.98
N THR A 72 -0.99 -5.67 -4.97
CA THR A 72 -2.32 -5.20 -5.33
C THR A 72 -3.04 -4.75 -4.08
N LEU A 73 -3.43 -3.48 -4.05
CA LEU A 73 -4.10 -2.82 -2.94
C LEU A 73 -5.48 -2.37 -3.40
N LEU A 74 -6.53 -2.78 -2.68
CA LEU A 74 -7.90 -2.38 -2.95
C LEU A 74 -8.41 -1.44 -1.86
N CYS A 75 -9.25 -0.49 -2.21
CA CYS A 75 -9.83 0.44 -1.22
C CYS A 75 -10.70 -0.35 -0.24
N ALA A 76 -10.35 -0.30 1.05
CA ALA A 76 -11.06 -1.01 2.13
C ALA A 76 -12.31 -0.26 2.63
N GLY A 77 -12.55 0.96 2.14
CA GLY A 77 -13.66 1.79 2.57
C GLY A 77 -13.50 3.25 2.14
N GLU A 78 -14.25 4.13 2.81
CA GLU A 78 -14.14 5.57 2.64
C GLU A 78 -12.85 6.11 3.28
N ALA A 79 -12.31 7.18 2.71
CA ALA A 79 -11.21 7.91 3.34
C ALA A 79 -11.70 8.51 4.67
N ALA A 80 -10.83 8.55 5.68
CA ALA A 80 -11.18 9.21 6.93
C ALA A 80 -11.48 10.70 6.66
N ALA A 81 -12.69 11.14 6.99
CA ALA A 81 -13.04 12.55 6.90
C ALA A 81 -12.16 13.34 7.88
N LEU A 82 -11.51 14.39 7.39
CA LEU A 82 -10.86 15.37 8.26
C LEU A 82 -11.99 16.19 8.90
N HIS A 83 -12.13 16.09 10.23
CA HIS A 83 -12.93 17.00 11.04
C HIS A 83 -12.17 18.29 11.32
#